data_AF-A0A851DIS2-F1
#
_entry.id   AF-A0A851DIS2-F1
#
_cell.length_a   1.000
_cell.length_b   1.000
_cell.length_c   1.000
_cell.angle_alpha   90.00
_cell.angle_beta   90.00
_cell.angle_gamma   90.00
#
_symmetry.space_group_name_H-M   'P 1'
#
loop_
_entity.id
_entity.type
_entity.pdbx_description
1 polymer ?
#
loop_
_entity_poly.entity_id
_entity_poly.type
_entity_poly.pdbx_seq_one_letter_code
_entity_poly.pdbx_strand_id
1 'polypeptide(L)'
;MSSPASTPSRRRGKRGRSSNPATPAQDARSPPSQKRRTEESTSTGELQPMPTSPPADLQSPGAADPLFSSPPQFRHSAIPLDFDISSPLTYGTPSSRVEGTPRSGVRGTPVRQRPDLGSARKARQVDLHSDGLAEDVTTEQPFGQKLVIWGTDVNVASCKEKFQRFVQRFIDPLSKEDEDMGLDLNEPRYMQRLEEINMVGEPFLNVNCDHLRAFDENLYRQLICYPQEVIPTFDMAANEIFFDRYPDSILEHQIQVRPYNALKTRNMRSLNPEDIDQLITISGMVIRTSQLIPEMQEAFFKCQVCAFTTRVEIDRGRIAEPSVCKNCNTTHSMALIHNRSMFSDKQMIKLQESPEDMPAGQTPHTVALFAHNDLVDKVQPGDRVNVTGIYRAVPIRVNPRVSTVKSVYKTHIDVIHYRKTDSKRLHGVDEETEQKIFTEERVELLKELSKKQDIYERLASALAPSIYEHEDIKKVNQIYIF
;
A
#
# COMPACT_ATOMS: atom_id res chain seq x y z
N MET A 1 39.36 50.72 -1.01
CA MET A 1 39.18 51.90 -0.13
C MET A 1 38.25 51.43 0.98
N SER A 2 38.71 51.12 2.19
CA SER A 2 39.75 51.76 3.02
C SER A 2 39.28 53.15 3.50
N SER A 3 39.06 53.43 4.80
CA SER A 3 39.21 52.57 6.00
C SER A 3 38.06 52.81 7.04
N PRO A 4 38.25 52.95 8.38
CA PRO A 4 37.68 51.97 9.29
C PRO A 4 36.78 52.53 10.43
N ALA A 5 36.11 51.63 11.15
CA ALA A 5 35.57 51.88 12.49
C ALA A 5 35.77 50.64 13.37
N SER A 6 36.19 50.81 14.63
CA SER A 6 36.72 49.70 15.44
C SER A 6 36.44 49.77 16.94
N THR A 7 35.75 48.75 17.46
CA THR A 7 35.95 48.15 18.82
C THR A 7 35.60 49.01 20.07
N PRO A 8 35.56 48.45 21.31
CA PRO A 8 34.89 47.18 21.69
C PRO A 8 34.17 47.19 23.07
N SER A 9 33.53 46.05 23.36
CA SER A 9 33.49 45.36 24.67
C SER A 9 32.48 45.75 25.77
N ARG A 10 31.88 44.70 26.36
CA ARG A 10 31.63 44.57 27.81
C ARG A 10 31.42 43.09 28.19
N ARG A 11 32.32 42.48 28.98
CA ARG A 11 32.14 41.11 29.51
C ARG A 11 32.87 40.87 30.86
N ARG A 12 32.26 41.30 31.97
CA ARG A 12 32.55 40.95 33.38
C ARG A 12 31.34 41.38 34.23
N GLY A 13 30.90 40.69 35.30
CA GLY A 13 31.17 39.30 35.71
C GLY A 13 31.20 39.06 37.24
N LYS A 14 30.64 37.91 37.68
CA LYS A 14 30.79 37.22 38.98
C LYS A 14 30.04 37.74 40.25
N ARG A 15 29.62 36.76 41.08
CA ARG A 15 29.03 36.81 42.46
C ARG A 15 27.56 37.32 42.54
N GLY A 16 26.65 36.76 43.36
CA GLY A 16 26.61 35.44 43.99
C GLY A 16 25.94 35.36 45.40
N ARG A 17 25.04 34.37 45.61
CA ARG A 17 24.54 33.80 46.90
C ARG A 17 23.62 34.66 47.81
N SER A 18 22.34 34.28 47.94
CA SER A 18 21.59 34.22 49.22
C SER A 18 20.22 33.52 49.10
N SER A 19 19.64 33.12 50.25
CA SER A 19 18.46 32.24 50.45
C SER A 19 17.11 32.97 50.69
N ASN A 20 16.01 32.21 50.68
CA ASN A 20 14.65 32.60 51.10
C ASN A 20 14.59 33.19 52.54
N PRO A 21 13.63 34.10 52.81
CA PRO A 21 12.41 33.79 53.61
C PRO A 21 11.15 34.57 53.12
N ALA A 22 9.94 34.56 53.72
CA ALA A 22 9.15 33.54 54.45
C ALA A 22 7.65 33.99 54.61
N THR A 23 6.84 33.12 55.20
CA THR A 23 5.39 33.17 55.58
C THR A 23 4.99 34.31 56.55
N PRO A 24 3.69 34.59 56.82
CA PRO A 24 2.68 33.75 57.55
C PRO A 24 1.35 33.55 56.75
N ALA A 25 0.26 32.91 57.19
CA ALA A 25 -0.10 31.80 58.14
C ALA A 25 -1.62 31.45 57.85
N GLN A 26 -2.49 30.72 58.58
CA GLN A 26 -2.58 30.10 59.93
C GLN A 26 -3.45 28.80 59.91
N ASP A 27 -3.25 27.93 60.92
CA ASP A 27 -4.19 27.16 61.78
C ASP A 27 -5.55 26.54 61.29
N ALA A 28 -6.02 25.37 61.77
CA ALA A 28 -5.36 24.26 62.51
C ALA A 28 -6.23 22.96 62.64
N ARG A 29 -5.55 21.79 62.62
CA ARG A 29 -5.77 20.50 63.35
C ARG A 29 -7.08 19.66 63.25
N SER A 30 -6.86 18.33 63.32
CA SER A 30 -7.79 17.17 63.35
C SER A 30 -7.96 16.59 64.81
N PRO A 31 -8.48 15.36 65.10
CA PRO A 31 -9.14 14.31 64.28
C PRO A 31 -10.53 13.73 64.82
N PRO A 32 -10.76 12.47 65.33
CA PRO A 32 -11.85 11.61 64.79
C PRO A 32 -12.78 10.81 65.77
N SER A 33 -14.00 10.36 65.36
CA SER A 33 -14.71 9.22 66.03
C SER A 33 -15.99 8.62 65.37
N GLN A 34 -16.03 7.28 65.27
CA GLN A 34 -17.10 6.27 65.59
C GLN A 34 -18.63 6.40 65.25
N LYS A 35 -19.15 5.29 64.64
CA LYS A 35 -20.36 4.46 64.95
C LYS A 35 -21.82 5.01 65.04
N ARG A 36 -22.70 4.48 64.16
CA ARG A 36 -24.05 3.84 64.35
C ARG A 36 -24.62 3.50 62.95
N ARG A 37 -25.23 2.37 62.56
CA ARG A 37 -25.77 1.11 63.14
C ARG A 37 -27.27 1.06 63.55
N THR A 38 -28.04 0.40 62.67
CA THR A 38 -29.27 -0.43 62.81
C THR A 38 -29.32 -1.26 61.51
N GLU A 39 -29.46 -2.61 61.42
CA GLU A 39 -30.31 -3.64 62.08
C GLU A 39 -31.74 -3.64 61.49
N GLU A 40 -32.39 -4.76 61.11
CA GLU A 40 -32.33 -6.18 61.55
C GLU A 40 -32.29 -7.19 60.34
N SER A 41 -31.62 -8.37 60.39
CA SER A 41 -32.07 -9.75 60.79
C SER A 41 -33.11 -10.42 59.86
N THR A 42 -33.11 -11.73 59.51
CA THR A 42 -32.26 -12.94 59.76
C THR A 42 -32.39 -13.91 58.50
N SER A 43 -32.07 -15.21 58.35
CA SER A 43 -31.50 -16.35 59.13
C SER A 43 -31.09 -17.56 58.22
N THR A 44 -30.20 -18.44 58.74
CA THR A 44 -30.03 -19.92 58.48
C THR A 44 -29.77 -20.51 57.07
N GLY A 45 -28.68 -21.29 56.92
CA GLY A 45 -28.38 -22.18 55.77
C GLY A 45 -26.95 -22.78 55.77
N GLU A 46 -26.81 -24.00 56.30
CA GLU A 46 -25.58 -24.73 56.71
C GLU A 46 -24.44 -25.03 55.68
N LEU A 47 -23.17 -25.11 56.19
CA LEU A 47 -22.05 -26.06 55.93
C LEU A 47 -21.60 -26.38 54.45
N GLN A 48 -20.34 -26.70 54.08
CA GLN A 48 -19.04 -26.96 54.75
C GLN A 48 -17.87 -26.84 53.71
N PRO A 49 -16.60 -26.57 54.08
CA PRO A 49 -15.45 -26.66 53.15
C PRO A 49 -14.19 -27.41 53.68
N MET A 50 -13.18 -27.59 52.79
CA MET A 50 -11.80 -28.09 53.04
C MET A 50 -11.65 -29.62 53.27
N PRO A 51 -10.46 -30.28 53.07
CA PRO A 51 -9.10 -29.71 53.17
C PRO A 51 -8.01 -30.10 52.13
N THR A 52 -6.89 -29.40 52.26
CA THR A 52 -5.56 -29.63 51.66
C THR A 52 -4.68 -30.58 52.51
N SER A 53 -3.68 -31.23 51.91
CA SER A 53 -2.57 -31.89 52.65
C SER A 53 -1.22 -31.88 51.88
N PRO A 54 -0.05 -32.06 52.57
CA PRO A 54 1.26 -31.65 52.04
C PRO A 54 2.32 -32.79 51.87
N PRO A 55 3.50 -32.81 52.54
CA PRO A 55 4.80 -32.54 51.91
C PRO A 55 5.75 -33.75 51.78
N ALA A 56 7.01 -33.51 51.40
CA ALA A 56 8.04 -34.51 51.08
C ALA A 56 8.97 -34.90 52.24
N ASP A 57 9.66 -36.04 52.12
CA ASP A 57 11.10 -36.13 52.46
C ASP A 57 11.85 -37.37 51.89
N LEU A 58 13.19 -37.23 51.79
CA LEU A 58 14.28 -38.23 51.83
C LEU A 58 14.56 -39.35 50.77
N GLN A 59 15.89 -39.48 50.53
CA GLN A 59 16.72 -40.64 50.09
C GLN A 59 17.00 -40.91 48.59
N SER A 60 18.18 -41.55 48.37
CA SER A 60 19.02 -41.64 47.16
C SER A 60 19.52 -43.12 46.97
N PRO A 61 20.46 -43.54 46.08
CA PRO A 61 21.41 -42.81 45.20
C PRO A 61 21.57 -43.37 43.75
N GLY A 62 22.44 -42.75 42.91
CA GLY A 62 22.91 -43.39 41.66
C GLY A 62 23.67 -42.56 40.60
N ALA A 63 24.99 -42.41 40.76
CA ALA A 63 26.05 -42.26 39.72
C ALA A 63 26.16 -41.06 38.73
N ALA A 64 27.39 -40.53 38.68
CA ALA A 64 28.18 -40.01 37.52
C ALA A 64 28.00 -38.56 36.97
N ASP A 65 28.93 -37.69 37.38
CA ASP A 65 29.38 -36.43 36.72
C ASP A 65 30.05 -36.69 35.33
N PRO A 66 30.15 -35.68 34.43
CA PRO A 66 31.29 -34.74 34.49
C PRO A 66 30.97 -33.25 34.28
N LEU A 67 31.81 -32.41 34.91
CA LEU A 67 31.80 -30.95 34.92
C LEU A 67 32.25 -30.29 33.61
N PHE A 68 31.70 -29.12 33.28
CA PHE A 68 32.46 -28.04 32.62
C PHE A 68 31.90 -26.65 32.96
N SER A 69 32.76 -25.72 33.35
CA SER A 69 32.40 -24.35 33.76
C SER A 69 32.79 -23.30 32.72
N SER A 70 32.06 -22.18 32.67
CA SER A 70 32.47 -20.95 31.98
C SER A 70 31.83 -19.70 32.61
N PRO A 71 32.50 -18.53 32.58
CA PRO A 71 32.13 -17.36 33.37
C PRO A 71 31.07 -16.45 32.72
N PRO A 72 30.40 -15.58 33.50
CA PRO A 72 29.37 -14.68 33.00
C PRO A 72 29.94 -13.46 32.27
N GLN A 73 29.20 -12.94 31.28
CA GLN A 73 29.43 -11.62 30.68
C GLN A 73 28.14 -10.77 30.64
N PHE A 74 28.33 -9.45 30.49
CA PHE A 74 27.33 -8.44 30.81
C PHE A 74 26.15 -8.37 29.83
N ARG A 75 24.96 -8.07 30.36
CA ARG A 75 23.78 -7.70 29.56
C ARG A 75 23.86 -6.22 29.17
N HIS A 76 23.92 -5.94 27.87
CA HIS A 76 23.43 -4.67 27.32
C HIS A 76 22.30 -4.94 26.34
N SER A 77 21.13 -4.37 26.61
CA SER A 77 19.95 -4.43 25.76
C SER A 77 20.04 -3.40 24.63
N ALA A 78 20.07 -3.85 23.39
CA ALA A 78 19.94 -3.02 22.20
C ALA A 78 18.80 -3.55 21.32
N ILE A 79 17.99 -2.65 20.77
CA ILE A 79 16.84 -2.97 19.93
C ILE A 79 17.35 -3.25 18.50
N PRO A 80 17.00 -4.39 17.86
CA PRO A 80 17.30 -4.60 16.46
C PRO A 80 16.42 -3.71 15.56
N LEU A 81 17.03 -2.98 14.64
CA LEU A 81 16.35 -2.44 13.47
C LEU A 81 16.55 -3.45 12.33
N ASP A 82 15.44 -4.02 11.82
CA ASP A 82 15.48 -5.00 10.74
C ASP A 82 15.72 -4.33 9.38
N PHE A 83 16.97 -4.40 8.91
CA PHE A 83 17.35 -4.31 7.50
C PHE A 83 18.37 -5.40 7.20
N ASP A 84 18.07 -6.30 6.26
CA ASP A 84 19.02 -7.32 5.83
C ASP A 84 18.80 -7.69 4.36
N ILE A 85 19.88 -7.96 3.64
CA ILE A 85 19.97 -7.87 2.18
C ILE A 85 20.16 -9.26 1.54
N SER A 86 19.90 -9.38 0.23
CA SER A 86 20.21 -10.53 -0.63
C SER A 86 19.33 -11.81 -0.50
N SER A 87 18.93 -12.32 -1.66
CA SER A 87 17.95 -13.40 -1.91
C SER A 87 18.61 -14.80 -2.06
N PRO A 88 17.87 -15.88 -2.39
CA PRO A 88 18.41 -17.26 -2.39
C PRO A 88 19.24 -17.66 -3.63
N LEU A 89 19.78 -18.88 -3.58
CA LEU A 89 20.68 -19.53 -4.54
C LEU A 89 19.94 -20.23 -5.70
N THR A 90 20.67 -20.56 -6.78
CA THR A 90 20.27 -21.51 -7.83
C THR A 90 21.38 -22.53 -8.09
N TYR A 91 21.01 -23.74 -8.53
CA TYR A 91 21.95 -24.79 -8.94
C TYR A 91 22.70 -24.40 -10.24
N GLY A 92 23.88 -25.01 -10.46
CA GLY A 92 24.90 -24.45 -11.36
C GLY A 92 25.08 -25.11 -12.73
N THR A 93 25.69 -24.33 -13.63
CA THR A 93 26.48 -24.72 -14.82
C THR A 93 25.74 -25.30 -16.05
N PRO A 94 26.33 -25.24 -17.27
CA PRO A 94 27.60 -24.59 -17.67
C PRO A 94 27.43 -23.43 -18.68
N SER A 95 28.56 -22.88 -19.10
CA SER A 95 28.72 -21.69 -19.96
C SER A 95 28.02 -21.72 -21.32
N SER A 96 27.49 -20.57 -21.73
CA SER A 96 27.40 -20.16 -23.13
C SER A 96 27.95 -18.72 -23.31
N ARG A 97 28.33 -18.36 -24.53
CA ARG A 97 29.10 -17.12 -24.81
C ARG A 97 28.23 -15.86 -24.74
N VAL A 98 28.82 -14.76 -24.27
CA VAL A 98 28.27 -13.41 -24.45
C VAL A 98 28.69 -12.91 -25.84
N GLU A 99 27.77 -12.94 -26.80
CA GLU A 99 27.87 -12.12 -28.01
C GLU A 99 27.12 -10.81 -27.75
N GLY A 100 27.80 -9.69 -27.99
CA GLY A 100 27.22 -8.35 -27.83
C GLY A 100 26.59 -7.87 -29.13
N THR A 101 25.30 -7.59 -29.11
CA THR A 101 24.59 -6.92 -30.22
C THR A 101 24.62 -5.39 -30.05
N PRO A 102 24.64 -4.62 -31.16
CA PRO A 102 24.89 -3.18 -31.12
C PRO A 102 23.66 -2.35 -30.71
N ARG A 103 23.91 -1.09 -30.33
CA ARG A 103 22.85 -0.09 -30.15
C ARG A 103 22.19 0.26 -31.49
N SER A 104 20.93 -0.12 -31.68
CA SER A 104 20.03 0.49 -32.66
C SER A 104 19.12 1.53 -31.97
N GLY A 105 18.85 2.64 -32.66
CA GLY A 105 18.19 3.82 -32.07
C GLY A 105 16.67 3.77 -32.09
N VAL A 106 16.05 2.90 -31.29
CA VAL A 106 14.59 2.97 -31.05
C VAL A 106 14.29 4.17 -30.15
N ARG A 107 13.52 5.14 -30.65
CA ARG A 107 13.14 6.37 -29.92
C ARG A 107 11.94 6.15 -28.99
N GLY A 108 12.00 5.11 -28.15
CA GLY A 108 11.04 4.86 -27.08
C GLY A 108 11.55 5.40 -25.73
N THR A 109 10.66 5.91 -24.88
CA THR A 109 11.03 6.24 -23.49
C THR A 109 11.44 4.97 -22.74
N PRO A 110 12.49 4.99 -21.91
CA PRO A 110 12.84 3.83 -21.09
C PRO A 110 11.69 3.49 -20.14
N VAL A 111 11.32 2.21 -20.07
CA VAL A 111 10.29 1.72 -19.15
C VAL A 111 10.80 1.84 -17.72
N ARG A 112 10.21 2.73 -16.91
CA ARG A 112 10.46 2.76 -15.47
C ARG A 112 9.71 1.60 -14.81
N GLN A 113 10.40 0.84 -13.95
CA GLN A 113 9.76 -0.27 -13.25
C GLN A 113 8.79 0.26 -12.19
N ARG A 114 7.53 -0.21 -12.23
CA ARG A 114 6.51 0.09 -11.24
C ARG A 114 6.76 -0.69 -9.94
N PRO A 115 7.07 -0.01 -8.80
CA PRO A 115 7.46 -0.71 -7.58
C PRO A 115 6.28 -1.45 -6.91
N ASP A 116 5.05 -0.98 -7.12
CA ASP A 116 3.77 -1.59 -6.75
C ASP A 116 3.58 -2.98 -7.40
N LEU A 117 4.01 -3.15 -8.65
CA LEU A 117 4.00 -4.44 -9.35
C LEU A 117 5.23 -5.29 -9.02
N GLY A 118 6.16 -4.78 -8.22
CA GLY A 118 7.49 -5.33 -8.03
C GLY A 118 8.34 -5.24 -9.29
N SER A 119 9.64 -5.53 -9.15
CA SER A 119 10.54 -5.65 -10.29
C SER A 119 10.12 -6.87 -11.12
N ALA A 120 9.40 -6.61 -12.21
CA ALA A 120 8.82 -7.62 -13.09
C ALA A 120 9.90 -8.64 -13.49
N ARG A 121 9.57 -9.93 -13.40
CA ARG A 121 10.48 -10.99 -13.85
C ARG A 121 10.80 -10.71 -15.31
N LYS A 122 12.01 -10.22 -15.60
CA LYS A 122 12.54 -10.11 -16.97
C LYS A 122 12.41 -11.47 -17.64
N ALA A 123 11.35 -11.60 -18.41
CA ALA A 123 10.79 -12.89 -18.76
C ALA A 123 11.63 -13.53 -19.86
N ARG A 124 11.88 -14.83 -19.74
CA ARG A 124 12.15 -15.62 -20.94
C ARG A 124 10.81 -15.74 -21.66
N GLN A 125 10.65 -14.95 -22.71
CA GLN A 125 9.68 -15.28 -23.74
C GLN A 125 10.10 -16.62 -24.35
N VAL A 126 9.14 -17.51 -24.58
CA VAL A 126 9.39 -18.82 -25.20
C VAL A 126 8.51 -18.94 -26.42
N ASP A 127 9.14 -19.29 -27.54
CA ASP A 127 8.46 -19.57 -28.79
C ASP A 127 7.74 -20.91 -28.70
N LEU A 128 6.40 -20.87 -28.68
CA LEU A 128 5.58 -22.06 -28.82
C LEU A 128 5.53 -22.51 -30.29
N HIS A 129 6.61 -23.13 -30.78
CA HIS A 129 6.58 -23.92 -32.01
C HIS A 129 5.73 -25.18 -31.77
N SER A 130 4.68 -25.35 -32.57
CA SER A 130 3.89 -26.57 -32.61
C SER A 130 4.38 -27.47 -33.74
N ASP A 131 5.14 -28.51 -33.41
CA ASP A 131 5.40 -29.61 -34.34
C ASP A 131 4.08 -30.38 -34.58
N GLY A 132 3.40 -30.04 -35.67
CA GLY A 132 2.19 -30.71 -36.16
C GLY A 132 2.27 -30.87 -37.68
N LEU A 133 1.84 -32.01 -38.20
CA LEU A 133 1.87 -32.27 -39.64
C LEU A 133 0.99 -31.27 -40.39
N ALA A 134 1.46 -30.84 -41.57
CA ALA A 134 0.72 -29.96 -42.45
C ALA A 134 -0.38 -30.72 -43.20
N GLU A 135 -1.58 -30.13 -43.23
CA GLU A 135 -2.54 -30.28 -44.32
C GLU A 135 -2.91 -28.87 -44.81
N ASP A 136 -3.01 -28.68 -46.12
CA ASP A 136 -3.02 -27.34 -46.74
C ASP A 136 -4.36 -26.61 -46.61
N VAL A 137 -4.34 -25.43 -45.97
CA VAL A 137 -5.37 -24.38 -46.17
C VAL A 137 -4.68 -23.02 -46.34
N THR A 138 -4.67 -22.51 -47.57
CA THR A 138 -4.03 -21.24 -47.91
C THR A 138 -4.80 -20.03 -47.38
N THR A 139 -4.38 -19.49 -46.24
CA THR A 139 -4.70 -18.11 -45.84
C THR A 139 -3.48 -17.46 -45.22
N GLU A 140 -3.03 -16.33 -45.77
CA GLU A 140 -1.86 -15.61 -45.28
C GLU A 140 -2.20 -14.83 -44.00
N GLN A 141 -2.22 -15.52 -42.85
CA GLN A 141 -1.96 -14.86 -41.58
C GLN A 141 -0.45 -14.76 -41.38
N PRO A 142 0.09 -13.63 -40.87
CA PRO A 142 1.48 -13.57 -40.46
C PRO A 142 1.67 -14.54 -39.29
N PHE A 143 2.46 -15.60 -39.50
CA PHE A 143 2.94 -16.49 -38.43
C PHE A 143 3.98 -15.76 -37.55
N GLY A 144 3.56 -14.67 -36.92
CA GLY A 144 4.29 -14.04 -35.83
C GLY A 144 4.40 -15.05 -34.70
N GLN A 145 5.62 -15.41 -34.35
CA GLN A 145 5.91 -16.40 -33.32
C GLN A 145 5.11 -16.05 -32.05
N LYS A 146 4.36 -17.01 -31.51
CA LYS A 146 3.51 -16.79 -30.34
C LYS A 146 4.37 -16.76 -29.07
N LEU A 147 5.14 -15.68 -28.94
CA LEU A 147 5.98 -15.34 -27.80
C LEU A 147 5.10 -15.20 -26.55
N VAL A 148 5.16 -16.21 -25.69
CA VAL A 148 4.46 -16.27 -24.41
C VAL A 148 5.49 -16.17 -23.27
N ILE A 149 5.11 -15.52 -22.17
CA ILE A 149 5.98 -15.41 -20.99
C ILE A 149 6.08 -16.77 -20.28
N TRP A 150 7.30 -17.21 -19.98
CA TRP A 150 7.51 -18.47 -19.28
C TRP A 150 6.81 -18.54 -17.92
N GLY A 151 5.81 -19.42 -17.83
CA GLY A 151 5.00 -19.66 -16.63
C GLY A 151 3.58 -19.09 -16.71
N THR A 152 3.22 -18.37 -17.78
CA THR A 152 1.88 -17.83 -18.03
C THR A 152 1.40 -18.22 -19.44
N ASP A 153 0.17 -17.88 -19.82
CA ASP A 153 -0.36 -18.05 -21.17
C ASP A 153 -0.38 -16.72 -21.97
N VAL A 154 0.22 -15.68 -21.39
CA VAL A 154 0.09 -14.28 -21.81
C VAL A 154 1.02 -13.96 -22.96
N ASN A 155 0.45 -13.47 -24.08
CA ASN A 155 1.19 -12.85 -25.17
C ASN A 155 1.03 -11.32 -25.08
N VAL A 156 2.12 -10.63 -24.74
CA VAL A 156 2.18 -9.19 -24.51
C VAL A 156 1.58 -8.38 -25.67
N ALA A 157 1.91 -8.72 -26.93
CA ALA A 157 1.41 -7.99 -28.09
C ALA A 157 -0.11 -8.12 -28.24
N SER A 158 -0.65 -9.34 -28.08
CA SER A 158 -2.09 -9.57 -28.19
C SER A 158 -2.88 -8.87 -27.06
N CYS A 159 -2.39 -8.93 -25.82
CA CYS A 159 -3.01 -8.26 -24.68
C CYS A 159 -2.99 -6.73 -24.83
N LYS A 160 -1.88 -6.18 -25.34
CA LYS A 160 -1.73 -4.75 -25.67
C LYS A 160 -2.74 -4.29 -26.70
N GLU A 161 -2.82 -4.95 -27.86
CA GLU A 161 -3.79 -4.58 -28.90
C GLU A 161 -5.25 -4.70 -28.42
N LYS A 162 -5.57 -5.74 -27.63
CA LYS A 162 -6.91 -5.92 -27.04
C LYS A 162 -7.26 -4.75 -26.11
N PHE A 163 -6.32 -4.31 -25.27
CA PHE A 163 -6.52 -3.15 -24.41
C PHE A 163 -6.63 -1.84 -25.22
N GLN A 164 -5.86 -1.69 -26.30
CA GLN A 164 -6.00 -0.53 -27.20
C GLN A 164 -7.38 -0.47 -27.86
N ARG A 165 -7.90 -1.61 -28.35
CA ARG A 165 -9.27 -1.72 -28.88
C ARG A 165 -10.34 -1.44 -27.81
N PHE A 166 -10.10 -1.83 -26.56
CA PHE A 166 -10.99 -1.54 -25.43
C PHE A 166 -11.07 -0.02 -25.15
N VAL A 167 -9.92 0.65 -24.94
CA VAL A 167 -9.87 2.09 -24.68
C VAL A 167 -10.49 2.91 -25.83
N GLN A 168 -10.32 2.47 -27.07
CA GLN A 168 -10.87 3.13 -28.26
C GLN A 168 -12.37 2.88 -28.51
N ARG A 169 -12.99 1.85 -27.92
CA ARG A 169 -14.36 1.40 -28.29
C ARG A 169 -15.31 1.18 -27.12
N PHE A 170 -14.83 1.26 -25.88
CA PHE A 170 -15.69 1.05 -24.71
C PHE A 170 -16.57 2.29 -24.47
N ILE A 171 -17.81 2.19 -24.92
CA ILE A 171 -18.93 3.04 -24.53
C ILE A 171 -19.68 2.31 -23.40
N ASP A 172 -20.12 3.06 -22.39
CA ASP A 172 -20.78 2.51 -21.20
C ASP A 172 -22.31 2.74 -21.24
N PRO A 173 -23.13 1.71 -21.53
CA PRO A 173 -24.58 1.85 -21.56
C PRO A 173 -25.25 1.73 -20.17
N LEU A 174 -24.46 1.60 -19.09
CA LEU A 174 -24.94 1.30 -17.74
C LEU A 174 -24.32 2.22 -16.66
N SER A 175 -23.75 3.36 -17.07
CA SER A 175 -23.23 4.39 -16.17
C SER A 175 -24.28 4.82 -15.15
N LYS A 176 -23.97 4.65 -13.86
CA LYS A 176 -24.83 5.16 -12.78
C LYS A 176 -24.65 6.67 -12.67
N GLU A 177 -25.77 7.36 -12.50
CA GLU A 177 -25.90 8.82 -12.59
C GLU A 177 -24.93 9.60 -11.67
N ASP A 178 -24.43 9.00 -10.59
CA ASP A 178 -23.47 9.62 -9.66
C ASP A 178 -21.98 9.57 -10.09
N GLU A 179 -21.53 8.62 -10.94
CA GLU A 179 -20.07 8.42 -11.24
C GLU A 179 -19.58 9.11 -12.53
N ASP A 180 -20.47 9.55 -13.42
CA ASP A 180 -20.15 10.01 -14.78
C ASP A 180 -20.67 11.42 -15.11
N MET A 181 -20.66 12.29 -14.10
CA MET A 181 -21.00 13.71 -14.20
C MET A 181 -20.14 14.43 -15.26
N GLY A 182 -20.71 14.72 -16.43
CA GLY A 182 -20.08 15.53 -17.49
C GLY A 182 -19.31 14.76 -18.57
N LEU A 183 -19.55 13.45 -18.74
CA LEU A 183 -18.96 12.65 -19.82
C LEU A 183 -19.97 12.39 -20.94
N ASP A 184 -19.61 12.72 -22.20
CA ASP A 184 -20.49 12.52 -23.36
C ASP A 184 -20.64 11.03 -23.68
N LEU A 185 -21.80 10.45 -23.36
CA LEU A 185 -22.15 9.03 -23.51
C LEU A 185 -21.99 8.44 -24.93
N ASN A 186 -21.78 9.27 -25.95
CA ASN A 186 -21.60 8.84 -27.34
C ASN A 186 -20.14 8.60 -27.74
N GLU A 187 -19.18 8.99 -26.91
CA GLU A 187 -17.73 8.81 -27.13
C GLU A 187 -17.17 7.81 -26.09
N PRO A 188 -16.12 7.02 -26.42
CA PRO A 188 -15.46 6.13 -25.47
C PRO A 188 -15.03 6.82 -24.17
N ARG A 189 -15.63 6.38 -23.06
CA ARG A 189 -15.39 6.87 -21.67
C ARG A 189 -13.91 6.97 -21.32
N TYR A 190 -13.08 6.04 -21.77
CA TYR A 190 -11.63 6.03 -21.49
C TYR A 190 -10.81 7.01 -22.35
N MET A 191 -11.32 7.49 -23.49
CA MET A 191 -10.68 8.58 -24.23
C MET A 191 -10.90 9.92 -23.51
N GLN A 192 -12.12 10.19 -23.07
CA GLN A 192 -12.42 11.40 -22.29
C GLN A 192 -11.60 11.45 -20.99
N ARG A 193 -11.42 10.32 -20.30
CA ARG A 193 -10.51 10.23 -19.15
C ARG A 193 -9.03 10.46 -19.51
N LEU A 194 -8.59 10.15 -20.75
CA LEU A 194 -7.24 10.52 -21.23
C LEU A 194 -7.13 12.02 -21.58
N GLU A 195 -8.20 12.64 -22.06
CA GLU A 195 -8.25 14.10 -22.28
C GLU A 195 -8.26 14.86 -20.94
N GLU A 196 -9.02 14.38 -19.95
CA GLU A 196 -9.01 14.85 -18.56
C GLU A 196 -7.60 14.75 -17.94
N ILE A 197 -6.92 13.61 -18.10
CA ILE A 197 -5.52 13.41 -17.69
C ILE A 197 -4.57 14.42 -18.34
N ASN A 198 -4.77 14.75 -19.63
CA ASN A 198 -3.97 15.76 -20.33
C ASN A 198 -4.22 17.19 -19.79
N MET A 199 -5.46 17.51 -19.41
CA MET A 199 -5.85 18.83 -18.90
C MET A 199 -5.50 19.05 -17.42
N VAL A 200 -5.60 18.00 -16.60
CA VAL A 200 -5.30 18.04 -15.15
C VAL A 200 -3.81 17.81 -14.89
N GLY A 201 -3.13 17.01 -15.73
CA GLY A 201 -1.72 16.67 -15.59
C GLY A 201 -1.43 15.50 -14.63
N GLU A 202 -2.44 14.85 -14.06
CA GLU A 202 -2.26 13.65 -13.22
C GLU A 202 -2.19 12.37 -14.07
N PRO A 203 -1.05 11.64 -14.11
CA PRO A 203 -0.82 10.54 -15.05
C PRO A 203 -1.42 9.21 -14.58
N PHE A 204 -2.67 9.19 -14.11
CA PHE A 204 -3.30 8.03 -13.45
C PHE A 204 -4.63 7.62 -14.11
N LEU A 205 -4.60 6.57 -14.92
CA LEU A 205 -5.80 6.04 -15.57
C LEU A 205 -6.47 4.97 -14.71
N ASN A 206 -7.48 5.36 -13.92
CA ASN A 206 -8.30 4.40 -13.16
C ASN A 206 -9.20 3.59 -14.13
N VAL A 207 -9.16 2.26 -14.07
CA VAL A 207 -9.90 1.36 -14.97
C VAL A 207 -10.74 0.36 -14.17
N ASN A 208 -12.06 0.39 -14.36
CA ASN A 208 -12.95 -0.60 -13.75
C ASN A 208 -12.79 -1.98 -14.41
N CYS A 209 -12.47 -2.99 -13.61
CA CYS A 209 -12.33 -4.37 -14.08
C CYS A 209 -13.63 -4.96 -14.66
N ASP A 210 -14.80 -4.51 -14.20
CA ASP A 210 -16.09 -4.95 -14.77
C ASP A 210 -16.27 -4.51 -16.23
N HIS A 211 -15.72 -3.35 -16.61
CA HIS A 211 -15.79 -2.85 -17.99
C HIS A 211 -14.92 -3.70 -18.92
N LEU A 212 -13.72 -4.07 -18.46
CA LEU A 212 -12.85 -5.03 -19.15
C LEU A 212 -13.54 -6.40 -19.32
N ARG A 213 -14.22 -6.89 -18.28
CA ARG A 213 -14.99 -8.14 -18.33
C ARG A 213 -16.13 -8.09 -19.35
N ALA A 214 -16.83 -6.97 -19.47
CA ALA A 214 -17.92 -6.79 -20.44
C ALA A 214 -17.44 -6.78 -21.90
N PHE A 215 -16.17 -6.42 -22.14
CA PHE A 215 -15.58 -6.33 -23.48
C PHE A 215 -14.79 -7.60 -23.91
N ASP A 216 -13.92 -8.14 -23.04
CA ASP A 216 -13.19 -9.39 -23.28
C ASP A 216 -12.91 -10.15 -21.98
N GLU A 217 -13.69 -11.20 -21.73
CA GLU A 217 -13.52 -12.06 -20.55
C GLU A 217 -12.13 -12.72 -20.49
N ASN A 218 -11.46 -12.96 -21.63
CA ASN A 218 -10.13 -13.57 -21.65
C ASN A 218 -9.07 -12.60 -21.11
N LEU A 219 -9.15 -11.34 -21.52
CA LEU A 219 -8.26 -10.29 -21.02
C LEU A 219 -8.47 -10.06 -19.52
N TYR A 220 -9.73 -10.09 -19.06
CA TYR A 220 -10.07 -10.02 -17.64
C TYR A 220 -9.53 -11.22 -16.84
N ARG A 221 -9.67 -12.45 -17.34
CA ARG A 221 -9.07 -13.66 -16.72
C ARG A 221 -7.54 -13.54 -16.61
N GLN A 222 -6.87 -13.10 -17.67
CA GLN A 222 -5.41 -12.90 -17.66
C GLN A 222 -4.98 -11.80 -16.68
N LEU A 223 -5.74 -10.71 -16.57
CA LEU A 223 -5.48 -9.64 -15.59
C LEU A 223 -5.58 -10.14 -14.14
N ILE A 224 -6.54 -11.02 -13.81
CA ILE A 224 -6.68 -11.58 -12.46
C ILE A 224 -5.52 -12.53 -12.13
N CYS A 225 -5.19 -13.44 -13.05
CA CYS A 225 -4.19 -14.49 -12.82
C CYS A 225 -2.75 -13.97 -12.89
N TYR A 226 -2.46 -13.00 -13.77
CA TYR A 226 -1.12 -12.52 -14.07
C TYR A 226 -0.98 -10.98 -14.06
N PRO A 227 -1.44 -10.28 -12.99
CA PRO A 227 -1.47 -8.81 -12.95
C PRO A 227 -0.07 -8.19 -13.10
N GLN A 228 0.98 -8.87 -12.63
CA GLN A 228 2.38 -8.41 -12.71
C GLN A 228 2.91 -8.31 -14.16
N GLU A 229 2.27 -8.99 -15.12
CA GLU A 229 2.67 -9.02 -16.53
C GLU A 229 1.67 -8.25 -17.42
N VAL A 230 0.38 -8.33 -17.09
CA VAL A 230 -0.69 -7.66 -17.84
C VAL A 230 -0.73 -6.15 -17.54
N ILE A 231 -0.52 -5.71 -16.30
CA ILE A 231 -0.64 -4.28 -15.95
C ILE A 231 0.45 -3.41 -16.60
N PRO A 232 1.74 -3.79 -16.66
CA PRO A 232 2.74 -3.04 -17.43
C PRO A 232 2.43 -3.03 -18.94
N THR A 233 1.75 -4.07 -19.44
CA THR A 233 1.29 -4.13 -20.84
C THR A 233 0.17 -3.12 -21.10
N PHE A 234 -0.69 -2.87 -20.11
CA PHE A 234 -1.71 -1.80 -20.17
C PHE A 234 -1.08 -0.40 -20.08
N ASP A 235 -0.04 -0.21 -19.26
CA ASP A 235 0.72 1.05 -19.23
C ASP A 235 1.30 1.36 -20.61
N MET A 236 1.97 0.39 -21.25
CA MET A 236 2.49 0.55 -22.61
C MET A 236 1.39 0.90 -23.63
N ALA A 237 0.24 0.23 -23.54
CA ALA A 237 -0.90 0.48 -24.42
C ALA A 237 -1.50 1.89 -24.24
N ALA A 238 -1.66 2.36 -22.99
CA ALA A 238 -2.21 3.66 -22.67
C ALA A 238 -1.28 4.82 -23.06
N ASN A 239 0.03 4.68 -22.79
CA ASN A 239 1.01 5.70 -23.17
C ASN A 239 1.12 5.84 -24.71
N GLU A 240 1.01 4.76 -25.49
CA GLU A 240 0.97 4.86 -26.97
C GLU A 240 -0.26 5.60 -27.49
N ILE A 241 -1.47 5.28 -27.00
CA ILE A 241 -2.70 6.02 -27.39
C ILE A 241 -2.57 7.51 -27.06
N PHE A 242 -1.96 7.83 -25.93
CA PHE A 242 -1.71 9.22 -25.53
C PHE A 242 -0.74 9.92 -26.49
N PHE A 243 0.39 9.30 -26.84
CA PHE A 243 1.35 9.87 -27.81
C PHE A 243 0.77 10.00 -29.23
N ASP A 244 -0.09 9.07 -29.67
CA ASP A 244 -0.77 9.14 -30.97
C ASP A 244 -1.80 10.29 -31.04
N ARG A 245 -2.47 10.62 -29.93
CA ARG A 245 -3.47 11.70 -29.82
C ARG A 245 -2.83 13.07 -29.56
N TYR A 246 -1.78 13.12 -28.73
CA TYR A 246 -1.13 14.35 -28.26
C TYR A 246 0.40 14.29 -28.41
N PRO A 247 0.93 14.41 -29.63
CA PRO A 247 2.38 14.38 -29.88
C PRO A 247 3.12 15.59 -29.26
N ASP A 248 2.41 16.68 -28.94
CA ASP A 248 2.97 17.92 -28.40
C ASP A 248 2.99 17.98 -26.85
N SER A 249 2.25 17.12 -26.15
CA SER A 249 2.21 17.11 -24.68
C SER A 249 3.33 16.24 -24.09
N ILE A 250 4.23 16.86 -23.32
CA ILE A 250 5.38 16.18 -22.71
C ILE A 250 5.06 15.85 -21.25
N LEU A 251 4.55 14.64 -20.99
CA LEU A 251 4.41 14.13 -19.63
C LEU A 251 5.80 13.78 -19.04
N GLU A 252 6.13 14.35 -17.88
CA GLU A 252 7.35 13.97 -17.13
C GLU A 252 7.27 12.55 -16.56
N HIS A 253 6.06 12.02 -16.41
CA HIS A 253 5.74 10.75 -15.76
C HIS A 253 4.85 9.89 -16.68
N GLN A 254 5.23 8.64 -16.90
CA GLN A 254 4.46 7.67 -17.70
C GLN A 254 3.08 7.42 -17.07
N ILE A 255 2.04 7.34 -17.89
CA ILE A 255 0.67 7.05 -17.45
C ILE A 255 0.62 5.67 -16.81
N GLN A 256 0.04 5.57 -15.62
CA GLN A 256 -0.11 4.34 -14.85
C GLN A 256 -1.56 3.91 -14.83
N VAL A 257 -1.84 2.70 -15.30
CA VAL A 257 -3.18 2.09 -15.28
C VAL A 257 -3.45 1.49 -13.91
N ARG A 258 -4.54 1.92 -13.27
CA ARG A 258 -4.99 1.48 -11.94
C ARG A 258 -6.27 0.64 -12.07
N PRO A 259 -6.17 -0.68 -12.31
CA PRO A 259 -7.34 -1.56 -12.28
C PRO A 259 -7.98 -1.58 -10.88
N TYR A 260 -9.29 -1.36 -10.81
CA TYR A 260 -10.08 -1.39 -9.57
C TYR A 260 -11.32 -2.28 -9.71
N ASN A 261 -11.92 -2.68 -8.58
CA ASN A 261 -13.18 -3.45 -8.55
C ASN A 261 -13.10 -4.78 -9.34
N ALA A 262 -12.09 -5.60 -9.06
CA ALA A 262 -12.12 -7.00 -9.49
C ALA A 262 -13.22 -7.78 -8.74
N LEU A 263 -13.94 -8.68 -9.41
CA LEU A 263 -15.04 -9.45 -8.80
C LEU A 263 -14.59 -10.53 -7.81
N LYS A 264 -13.27 -10.77 -7.67
CA LYS A 264 -12.69 -11.62 -6.61
C LYS A 264 -12.68 -10.90 -5.25
N THR A 265 -13.84 -10.36 -4.85
CA THR A 265 -14.01 -9.77 -3.52
C THR A 265 -13.98 -10.89 -2.48
N ARG A 266 -12.89 -10.95 -1.70
CA ARG A 266 -12.71 -11.95 -0.64
C ARG A 266 -12.87 -11.27 0.72
N ASN A 267 -13.57 -11.92 1.66
CA ASN A 267 -13.38 -11.60 3.07
C ASN A 267 -11.92 -11.97 3.42
N MET A 268 -11.26 -11.15 4.25
CA MET A 268 -9.88 -11.36 4.70
C MET A 268 -9.63 -12.72 5.40
N ARG A 269 -10.66 -13.43 5.83
CA ARG A 269 -10.64 -14.79 6.38
C ARG A 269 -10.58 -15.89 5.30
N SER A 270 -11.05 -15.62 4.07
CA SER A 270 -11.10 -16.58 2.96
C SER A 270 -10.02 -16.33 1.88
N LEU A 271 -8.87 -15.77 2.31
CA LEU A 271 -7.66 -15.63 1.51
C LEU A 271 -6.91 -16.97 1.40
N ASN A 272 -7.22 -17.73 0.35
CA ASN A 272 -6.61 -19.04 0.08
C ASN A 272 -5.17 -18.92 -0.44
N PRO A 273 -4.32 -19.96 -0.27
CA PRO A 273 -2.99 -20.00 -0.89
C PRO A 273 -3.03 -20.11 -2.43
N GLU A 274 -4.17 -20.47 -3.00
CA GLU A 274 -4.41 -20.50 -4.45
C GLU A 274 -4.47 -19.09 -5.07
N ASP A 275 -4.93 -18.10 -4.31
CA ASP A 275 -5.08 -16.71 -4.77
C ASP A 275 -3.75 -15.89 -4.63
N ILE A 276 -2.60 -16.55 -4.43
CA ILE A 276 -1.26 -15.91 -4.37
C ILE A 276 -0.82 -15.42 -5.77
N ASP A 277 -0.14 -14.26 -5.80
CA ASP A 277 0.27 -13.48 -6.97
C ASP A 277 -0.89 -13.01 -7.88
N GLN A 278 -2.16 -13.27 -7.50
CA GLN A 278 -3.37 -12.83 -8.20
C GLN A 278 -3.88 -11.47 -7.72
N LEU A 279 -4.75 -10.84 -8.53
CA LEU A 279 -5.44 -9.60 -8.20
C LEU A 279 -6.66 -9.88 -7.29
N ILE A 280 -6.70 -9.26 -6.11
CA ILE A 280 -7.77 -9.41 -5.11
C ILE A 280 -8.33 -8.04 -4.72
N THR A 281 -9.62 -7.98 -4.46
CA THR A 281 -10.33 -6.88 -3.79
C THR A 281 -10.69 -7.28 -2.36
N ILE A 282 -10.39 -6.41 -1.39
CA ILE A 282 -10.83 -6.58 0.01
C ILE A 282 -11.42 -5.29 0.57
N SER A 283 -12.49 -5.41 1.34
CA SER A 283 -13.09 -4.32 2.14
C SER A 283 -12.46 -4.26 3.53
N GLY A 284 -12.38 -3.07 4.12
CA GLY A 284 -11.96 -2.95 5.52
C GLY A 284 -11.83 -1.53 6.05
N MET A 285 -11.41 -1.43 7.31
CA MET A 285 -11.13 -0.17 8.01
C MET A 285 -9.64 -0.05 8.31
N VAL A 286 -9.02 1.11 8.07
CA VAL A 286 -7.59 1.30 8.40
C VAL A 286 -7.41 1.53 9.90
N ILE A 287 -6.63 0.66 10.56
CA ILE A 287 -6.27 0.80 11.98
C ILE A 287 -5.15 1.82 12.17
N ARG A 288 -4.11 1.70 11.32
CA ARG A 288 -2.90 2.52 11.39
C ARG A 288 -2.14 2.51 10.07
N THR A 289 -1.55 3.65 9.75
CA THR A 289 -0.50 3.83 8.75
C THR A 289 0.88 3.73 9.42
N SER A 290 1.94 3.53 8.64
CA SER A 290 3.32 3.76 9.08
C SER A 290 3.79 5.14 8.63
N GLN A 291 4.91 5.60 9.19
CA GLN A 291 5.73 6.63 8.55
C GLN A 291 6.24 6.12 7.19
N LEU A 292 6.70 7.06 6.35
CA LEU A 292 7.34 6.79 5.06
C LEU A 292 8.60 5.93 5.24
N ILE A 293 8.75 4.90 4.40
CA ILE A 293 9.94 4.03 4.36
C ILE A 293 10.53 4.13 2.94
N PRO A 294 11.75 4.67 2.77
CA PRO A 294 12.37 4.78 1.44
C PRO A 294 12.90 3.42 0.96
N GLU A 295 12.35 2.93 -0.16
CA GLU A 295 12.81 1.74 -0.89
C GLU A 295 13.72 2.16 -2.05
N MET A 296 14.94 1.63 -2.16
CA MET A 296 15.90 2.07 -3.19
C MET A 296 15.52 1.55 -4.58
N GLN A 297 15.65 2.38 -5.62
CA GLN A 297 15.43 2.02 -7.03
C GLN A 297 16.72 1.99 -7.86
N GLU A 298 17.53 3.05 -7.80
CA GLU A 298 18.84 3.14 -8.47
C GLU A 298 19.94 3.29 -7.41
N ALA A 299 20.93 2.39 -7.45
CA ALA A 299 22.11 2.42 -6.61
C ALA A 299 23.23 3.27 -7.25
N PHE A 300 23.73 4.28 -6.52
CA PHE A 300 24.85 5.11 -6.98
C PHE A 300 26.18 4.62 -6.40
N PHE A 301 27.04 4.06 -7.25
CA PHE A 301 28.39 3.62 -6.88
C PHE A 301 29.46 4.64 -7.28
N LYS A 302 30.51 4.76 -6.46
CA LYS A 302 31.72 5.54 -6.74
C LYS A 302 32.96 4.72 -6.45
N CYS A 303 33.91 4.70 -7.38
CA CYS A 303 35.23 4.10 -7.18
C CYS A 303 36.05 4.94 -6.18
N GLN A 304 36.65 4.30 -5.18
CA GLN A 304 37.53 4.95 -4.20
C GLN A 304 38.86 5.41 -4.82
N VAL A 305 39.39 4.67 -5.80
CA VAL A 305 40.71 4.93 -6.41
C VAL A 305 40.67 6.05 -7.44
N CYS A 306 39.80 5.95 -8.45
CA CYS A 306 39.76 6.90 -9.58
C CYS A 306 38.53 7.84 -9.58
N ALA A 307 37.76 7.86 -8.49
CA ALA A 307 36.52 8.64 -8.33
C ALA A 307 35.39 8.38 -9.36
N PHE A 308 35.58 7.50 -10.34
CA PHE A 308 34.59 7.17 -11.38
C PHE A 308 33.26 6.69 -10.79
N THR A 309 32.14 7.21 -11.29
CA THR A 309 30.80 6.96 -10.77
C THR A 309 29.96 6.12 -11.73
N THR A 310 29.21 5.16 -11.21
CA THR A 310 28.32 4.27 -11.99
C THR A 310 26.97 4.20 -11.29
N ARG A 311 25.86 4.32 -12.04
CA ARG A 311 24.52 3.98 -11.55
C ARG A 311 24.16 2.55 -11.95
N VAL A 312 23.44 1.85 -11.09
CA VAL A 312 22.95 0.48 -11.32
C VAL A 312 21.51 0.40 -10.84
N GLU A 313 20.58 0.06 -11.74
CA GLU A 313 19.19 -0.24 -11.41
C GLU A 313 19.07 -1.53 -10.59
N ILE A 314 18.06 -1.62 -9.72
CA ILE A 314 17.81 -2.79 -8.88
C ILE A 314 16.89 -3.79 -9.61
N ASP A 315 17.42 -4.95 -9.98
CA ASP A 315 16.65 -6.08 -10.54
C ASP A 315 16.22 -7.00 -9.38
N ARG A 316 14.91 -7.28 -9.27
CA ARG A 316 14.30 -8.23 -8.31
C ARG A 316 14.71 -8.03 -6.85
N GLY A 317 14.86 -6.78 -6.43
CA GLY A 317 15.26 -6.43 -5.06
C GLY A 317 16.71 -6.77 -4.69
N ARG A 318 17.57 -7.10 -5.67
CA ARG A 318 19.03 -7.19 -5.48
C ARG A 318 19.72 -5.96 -6.06
N ILE A 319 20.50 -5.28 -5.22
CA ILE A 319 21.55 -4.39 -5.71
C ILE A 319 22.70 -5.28 -6.22
N ALA A 320 23.02 -5.20 -7.50
CA ALA A 320 24.19 -5.85 -8.08
C ALA A 320 25.40 -4.92 -8.00
N GLU A 321 26.33 -5.20 -7.07
CA GLU A 321 27.57 -4.40 -6.96
C GLU A 321 28.49 -4.61 -8.19
N PRO A 322 28.94 -3.54 -8.87
CA PRO A 322 29.91 -3.65 -9.94
C PRO A 322 31.31 -3.98 -9.38
N SER A 323 31.68 -5.25 -9.41
CA SER A 323 32.92 -5.80 -8.84
C SER A 323 34.23 -5.26 -9.42
N VAL A 324 34.19 -4.60 -10.58
CA VAL A 324 35.35 -4.01 -11.27
C VAL A 324 35.04 -2.58 -11.71
N CYS A 325 35.97 -1.65 -11.47
CA CYS A 325 35.83 -0.29 -11.99
C CYS A 325 36.12 -0.23 -13.50
N LYS A 326 35.16 0.27 -14.29
CA LYS A 326 35.27 0.43 -15.76
C LYS A 326 36.41 1.36 -16.25
N ASN A 327 37.02 2.14 -15.35
CA ASN A 327 38.05 3.13 -15.69
C ASN A 327 39.46 2.70 -15.25
N CYS A 328 39.64 2.28 -13.99
CA CYS A 328 40.94 1.87 -13.45
C CYS A 328 41.12 0.35 -13.29
N ASN A 329 40.14 -0.45 -13.70
CA ASN A 329 40.11 -1.93 -13.62
C ASN A 329 40.38 -2.54 -12.24
N THR A 330 40.40 -1.73 -11.17
CA THR A 330 40.59 -2.20 -9.80
C THR A 330 39.36 -2.94 -9.30
N THR A 331 39.54 -4.19 -8.89
CA THR A 331 38.52 -5.03 -8.26
C THR A 331 38.08 -4.48 -6.90
N HIS A 332 36.82 -4.70 -6.54
CA HIS A 332 36.22 -4.35 -5.23
C HIS A 332 36.50 -2.90 -4.75
N SER A 333 36.67 -1.99 -5.69
CA SER A 333 37.02 -0.58 -5.44
C SER A 333 35.80 0.35 -5.36
N MET A 334 34.59 -0.19 -5.49
CA MET A 334 33.33 0.55 -5.57
C MET A 334 32.66 0.67 -4.20
N ALA A 335 32.25 1.88 -3.84
CA ALA A 335 31.47 2.16 -2.64
C ALA A 335 30.10 2.75 -3.01
N LEU A 336 29.05 2.26 -2.34
CA LEU A 336 27.69 2.77 -2.48
C LEU A 336 27.53 4.12 -1.77
N ILE A 337 27.06 5.15 -2.48
CA ILE A 337 26.73 6.46 -1.91
C ILE A 337 25.21 6.58 -1.81
N HIS A 338 24.67 6.21 -0.66
CA HIS A 338 23.23 6.29 -0.34
C HIS A 338 22.64 7.67 -0.66
N ASN A 339 23.32 8.77 -0.30
CA ASN A 339 22.90 10.16 -0.58
C ASN A 339 22.83 10.56 -2.07
N ARG A 340 23.17 9.66 -3.00
CA ARG A 340 23.02 9.85 -4.46
C ARG A 340 22.27 8.72 -5.17
N SER A 341 21.85 7.69 -4.44
CA SER A 341 20.88 6.71 -4.91
C SER A 341 19.50 7.38 -5.08
N MET A 342 18.65 6.84 -5.95
CA MET A 342 17.23 7.20 -5.98
C MET A 342 16.40 6.21 -5.17
N PHE A 343 15.38 6.73 -4.50
CA PHE A 343 14.45 5.99 -3.65
C PHE A 343 13.01 6.29 -4.08
N SER A 344 12.12 5.34 -3.84
CA SER A 344 10.66 5.48 -3.90
C SER A 344 10.07 5.30 -2.51
N ASP A 345 8.98 6.02 -2.24
CA ASP A 345 8.27 5.91 -0.97
C ASP A 345 7.43 4.64 -0.89
N LYS A 346 7.51 3.97 0.26
CA LYS A 346 6.71 2.81 0.64
C LYS A 346 6.10 3.02 2.01
N GLN A 347 4.84 2.66 2.18
CA GLN A 347 4.13 2.78 3.45
C GLN A 347 3.45 1.45 3.82
N MET A 348 3.61 1.02 5.08
CA MET A 348 2.95 -0.17 5.60
C MET A 348 1.66 0.23 6.31
N ILE A 349 0.51 -0.18 5.77
CA ILE A 349 -0.81 0.10 6.34
C ILE A 349 -1.36 -1.20 6.95
N LYS A 350 -2.08 -1.09 8.08
CA LYS A 350 -2.86 -2.22 8.64
C LYS A 350 -4.34 -2.02 8.39
N LEU A 351 -4.94 -2.93 7.64
CA LEU A 351 -6.38 -3.01 7.43
C LEU A 351 -7.01 -3.99 8.42
N GLN A 352 -8.18 -3.64 8.95
CA GLN A 352 -9.07 -4.49 9.74
C GLN A 352 -10.24 -4.95 8.88
N GLU A 353 -10.76 -6.13 9.20
CA GLU A 353 -12.01 -6.64 8.66
C GLU A 353 -13.18 -5.67 8.96
N SER A 354 -14.05 -5.45 7.98
CA SER A 354 -15.27 -4.66 8.20
C SER A 354 -16.14 -5.31 9.29
N PRO A 355 -16.73 -4.54 10.22
CA PRO A 355 -17.60 -5.11 11.25
C PRO A 355 -18.89 -5.71 10.67
N GLU A 356 -19.26 -5.32 9.44
CA GLU A 356 -20.41 -5.84 8.70
C GLU A 356 -20.14 -7.26 8.14
N ASP A 357 -18.87 -7.63 7.92
CA ASP A 357 -18.43 -8.93 7.38
C ASP A 357 -17.99 -9.92 8.49
N MET A 358 -17.92 -9.47 9.74
CA MET A 358 -17.27 -10.20 10.85
C MET A 358 -18.19 -11.24 11.50
N PRO A 359 -17.77 -12.52 11.64
CA PRO A 359 -18.56 -13.55 12.32
C PRO A 359 -18.66 -13.31 13.84
N ALA A 360 -19.84 -13.55 14.39
CA ALA A 360 -20.15 -13.29 15.80
C ALA A 360 -19.20 -14.03 16.77
N GLY A 361 -18.75 -13.32 17.81
CA GLY A 361 -17.94 -13.88 18.89
C GLY A 361 -16.44 -14.08 18.58
N GLN A 362 -15.97 -13.73 17.37
CA GLN A 362 -14.55 -13.80 17.01
C GLN A 362 -13.89 -12.43 16.98
N THR A 363 -12.58 -12.37 17.20
CA THR A 363 -11.80 -11.14 16.98
C THR A 363 -11.69 -10.83 15.49
N PRO A 364 -11.69 -9.55 15.08
CA PRO A 364 -11.48 -9.17 13.68
C PRO A 364 -10.03 -9.50 13.27
N HIS A 365 -9.86 -9.99 12.05
CA HIS A 365 -8.51 -10.23 11.51
C HIS A 365 -7.86 -8.91 11.05
N THR A 366 -6.54 -8.93 10.83
CA THR A 366 -5.80 -7.79 10.25
C THR A 366 -4.78 -8.24 9.22
N VAL A 367 -4.74 -7.60 8.05
CA VAL A 367 -3.71 -7.80 7.00
C VAL A 367 -2.79 -6.58 6.92
N ALA A 368 -1.54 -6.83 6.56
CA ALA A 368 -0.58 -5.79 6.19
C ALA A 368 -0.69 -5.49 4.70
N LEU A 369 -0.87 -4.22 4.38
CA LEU A 369 -0.82 -3.66 3.03
C LEU A 369 0.50 -2.91 2.84
N PHE A 370 1.02 -2.87 1.62
CA PHE A 370 2.02 -1.89 1.21
C PHE A 370 1.49 -0.96 0.13
N ALA A 371 1.53 0.34 0.40
CA ALA A 371 1.31 1.40 -0.58
C ALA A 371 2.68 1.86 -1.12
N HIS A 372 2.68 2.34 -2.37
CA HIS A 372 3.87 2.72 -3.11
C HIS A 372 3.66 4.06 -3.85
N ASN A 373 4.69 4.90 -3.89
CA ASN A 373 4.69 6.21 -4.57
C ASN A 373 3.43 7.05 -4.20
N ASP A 374 2.67 7.52 -5.19
CA ASP A 374 1.47 8.35 -5.00
C ASP A 374 0.36 7.70 -4.15
N LEU A 375 0.29 6.37 -4.03
CA LEU A 375 -0.73 5.71 -3.18
C LEU A 375 -0.47 5.87 -1.67
N VAL A 376 0.68 6.44 -1.29
CA VAL A 376 1.07 6.67 0.09
C VAL A 376 0.32 7.87 0.69
N ASP A 377 -0.09 7.73 1.96
CA ASP A 377 -0.82 8.73 2.77
C ASP A 377 -2.21 9.20 2.25
N LYS A 378 -2.67 8.69 1.09
CA LYS A 378 -4.03 8.89 0.55
C LYS A 378 -5.16 8.35 1.44
N VAL A 379 -4.84 7.53 2.44
CA VAL A 379 -5.81 6.85 3.33
C VAL A 379 -5.38 7.02 4.78
N GLN A 380 -6.28 7.52 5.61
CA GLN A 380 -6.00 7.87 7.01
C GLN A 380 -6.57 6.82 8.01
N PRO A 381 -6.05 6.77 9.25
CA PRO A 381 -6.57 5.87 10.28
C PRO A 381 -8.04 6.18 10.63
N GLY A 382 -8.91 5.19 10.44
CA GLY A 382 -10.37 5.31 10.59
C GLY A 382 -11.15 5.21 9.28
N ASP A 383 -10.51 5.45 8.13
CA ASP A 383 -11.12 5.39 6.80
C ASP A 383 -11.67 3.98 6.50
N ARG A 384 -12.81 3.92 5.81
CA ARG A 384 -13.38 2.69 5.24
C ARG A 384 -13.00 2.58 3.77
N VAL A 385 -12.16 1.62 3.42
CA VAL A 385 -11.60 1.48 2.06
C VAL A 385 -11.80 0.09 1.47
N ASN A 386 -12.11 0.08 0.18
CA ASN A 386 -12.01 -1.09 -0.68
C ASN A 386 -10.65 -1.02 -1.39
N VAL A 387 -9.81 -2.00 -1.10
CA VAL A 387 -8.41 -2.07 -1.55
C VAL A 387 -8.33 -3.06 -2.71
N THR A 388 -7.79 -2.63 -3.85
CA THR A 388 -7.45 -3.52 -4.97
C THR A 388 -5.93 -3.68 -5.03
N GLY A 389 -5.43 -4.91 -5.02
CA GLY A 389 -4.00 -5.19 -4.98
C GLY A 389 -3.63 -6.65 -5.24
N ILE A 390 -2.33 -6.95 -5.21
CA ILE A 390 -1.78 -8.27 -5.49
C ILE A 390 -1.43 -8.96 -4.17
N TYR A 391 -1.95 -10.17 -3.94
CA TYR A 391 -1.67 -10.94 -2.73
C TYR A 391 -0.31 -11.63 -2.81
N ARG A 392 0.62 -11.28 -1.91
CA ARG A 392 2.01 -11.73 -1.95
C ARG A 392 2.42 -12.50 -0.72
N ALA A 393 3.26 -13.52 -0.92
CA ALA A 393 3.84 -14.35 0.13
C ALA A 393 5.37 -14.24 0.11
N VAL A 394 5.96 -13.75 1.20
CA VAL A 394 7.43 -13.57 1.32
C VAL A 394 7.99 -14.45 2.45
N PRO A 395 9.11 -15.18 2.21
CA PRO A 395 9.69 -16.07 3.20
C PRO A 395 10.35 -15.28 4.33
N ILE A 396 10.17 -15.74 5.58
CA ILE A 396 10.80 -15.16 6.76
C ILE A 396 12.10 -15.93 7.05
N ARG A 397 13.25 -15.25 7.25
CA ARG A 397 14.48 -15.91 7.73
C ARG A 397 14.30 -16.42 9.18
N VAL A 398 14.99 -17.49 9.57
CA VAL A 398 14.94 -18.01 10.95
C VAL A 398 15.65 -17.06 11.91
N ASN A 399 16.89 -16.69 11.59
CA ASN A 399 17.63 -15.57 12.19
C ASN A 399 18.21 -14.73 11.05
N PRO A 400 18.30 -13.38 11.13
CA PRO A 400 18.76 -12.55 10.01
C PRO A 400 20.13 -12.95 9.44
N ARG A 401 21.07 -13.33 10.33
CA ARG A 401 22.47 -13.71 10.04
C ARG A 401 22.65 -15.02 9.27
N VAL A 402 21.61 -15.83 9.08
CA VAL A 402 21.70 -17.10 8.33
C VAL A 402 20.69 -17.13 7.20
N SER A 403 21.07 -17.74 6.08
CA SER A 403 20.24 -17.85 4.87
C SER A 403 19.08 -18.86 4.99
N THR A 404 18.88 -19.48 6.16
CA THR A 404 17.80 -20.45 6.38
C THR A 404 16.45 -19.74 6.54
N VAL A 405 15.50 -20.11 5.69
CA VAL A 405 14.13 -19.59 5.67
C VAL A 405 13.17 -20.52 6.40
N LYS A 406 12.10 -19.96 6.97
CA LYS A 406 10.97 -20.69 7.53
C LYS A 406 10.08 -21.21 6.40
N SER A 407 9.48 -22.39 6.61
CA SER A 407 8.47 -22.96 5.70
C SER A 407 7.15 -22.15 5.70
N VAL A 408 6.89 -21.42 6.79
CA VAL A 408 5.75 -20.49 6.89
C VAL A 408 6.14 -19.13 6.32
N TYR A 409 5.49 -18.74 5.23
CA TYR A 409 5.65 -17.45 4.56
C TYR A 409 4.78 -16.39 5.25
N LYS A 410 5.22 -15.12 5.25
CA LYS A 410 4.41 -13.99 5.67
C LYS A 410 3.67 -13.44 4.46
N THR A 411 2.35 -13.33 4.55
CA THR A 411 1.54 -12.71 3.50
C THR A 411 1.29 -11.22 3.74
N HIS A 412 1.05 -10.50 2.65
CA HIS A 412 0.68 -9.09 2.58
C HIS A 412 0.01 -8.81 1.22
N ILE A 413 -0.53 -7.61 1.02
CA ILE A 413 -1.06 -7.18 -0.27
C ILE A 413 -0.32 -5.91 -0.70
N ASP A 414 0.27 -5.93 -1.89
CA ASP A 414 0.81 -4.71 -2.51
C ASP A 414 -0.32 -4.02 -3.28
N VAL A 415 -0.57 -2.74 -2.98
CA VAL A 415 -1.79 -2.04 -3.39
C VAL A 415 -1.61 -1.31 -4.72
N ILE A 416 -2.62 -1.42 -5.58
CA ILE A 416 -2.70 -0.78 -6.90
C ILE A 416 -3.74 0.36 -6.91
N HIS A 417 -4.83 0.24 -6.13
CA HIS A 417 -5.88 1.25 -6.05
C HIS A 417 -6.63 1.21 -4.72
N TYR A 418 -7.02 2.39 -4.21
CA TYR A 418 -7.90 2.58 -3.06
C TYR A 418 -9.21 3.25 -3.50
N ARG A 419 -10.36 2.61 -3.22
CA ARG A 419 -11.68 3.25 -3.31
C ARG A 419 -12.23 3.49 -1.91
N LYS A 420 -12.30 4.75 -1.48
CA LYS A 420 -12.99 5.13 -0.23
C LYS A 420 -14.48 4.78 -0.32
N THR A 421 -15.08 4.37 0.80
CA THR A 421 -16.48 3.91 0.87
C THR A 421 -17.21 4.67 1.97
N ASP A 422 -17.12 6.00 1.90
CA ASP A 422 -17.64 6.91 2.93
C ASP A 422 -19.08 7.37 2.68
N SER A 423 -19.77 6.79 1.68
CA SER A 423 -21.20 7.01 1.34
C SER A 423 -22.22 6.68 2.45
N LYS A 424 -21.75 6.32 3.65
CA LYS A 424 -22.56 6.15 4.88
C LYS A 424 -22.32 7.24 5.93
N ARG A 425 -21.51 8.27 5.64
CA ARG A 425 -21.22 9.40 6.52
C ARG A 425 -21.44 10.72 5.75
N LEU A 426 -21.62 11.81 6.49
CA LEU A 426 -21.66 13.15 5.91
C LEU A 426 -20.29 13.48 5.28
N HIS A 427 -20.32 14.25 4.19
CA HIS A 427 -19.16 14.81 3.50
C HIS A 427 -18.11 15.34 4.51
N GLY A 428 -16.87 14.88 4.36
CA GLY A 428 -15.76 15.18 5.27
C GLY A 428 -15.30 16.63 5.19
N VAL A 429 -14.59 17.09 6.23
CA VAL A 429 -14.06 18.47 6.26
C VAL A 429 -12.97 18.68 5.20
N ASP A 430 -12.26 17.62 4.81
CA ASP A 430 -11.26 17.64 3.73
C ASP A 430 -11.90 17.82 2.32
N GLU A 431 -13.23 17.75 2.20
CA GLU A 431 -13.96 17.88 0.93
C GLU A 431 -14.23 19.35 0.52
N GLU A 432 -13.52 20.34 1.08
CA GLU A 432 -13.60 21.75 0.64
C GLU A 432 -13.20 21.94 -0.86
N THR A 433 -12.55 20.94 -1.45
CA THR A 433 -12.37 20.78 -2.90
C THR A 433 -13.53 20.06 -3.60
N GLU A 434 -14.06 18.95 -3.05
CA GLU A 434 -15.16 18.20 -3.66
C GLU A 434 -16.52 18.92 -3.59
N GLN A 435 -16.70 19.86 -2.66
CA GLN A 435 -17.84 20.80 -2.62
C GLN A 435 -18.01 21.64 -3.90
N LYS A 436 -17.05 21.60 -4.83
CA LYS A 436 -17.10 22.25 -6.15
C LYS A 436 -17.59 21.33 -7.27
N ILE A 437 -17.83 20.05 -6.99
CA ILE A 437 -18.23 19.01 -7.96
C ILE A 437 -19.72 18.64 -7.80
N PHE A 438 -20.55 19.59 -7.35
CA PHE A 438 -22.01 19.49 -7.51
C PHE A 438 -22.39 19.98 -8.91
N THR A 439 -23.09 19.16 -9.70
CA THR A 439 -23.66 19.60 -10.98
C THR A 439 -24.60 20.78 -10.80
N GLU A 440 -24.72 21.62 -11.83
CA GLU A 440 -25.61 22.77 -11.82
C GLU A 440 -27.07 22.33 -11.52
N GLU A 441 -27.52 21.20 -12.08
CA GLU A 441 -28.80 20.56 -11.77
C GLU A 441 -28.97 20.24 -10.27
N ARG A 442 -27.95 19.64 -9.63
CA ARG A 442 -27.99 19.29 -8.20
C ARG A 442 -27.97 20.56 -7.33
N VAL A 443 -27.26 21.60 -7.75
CA VAL A 443 -27.28 22.93 -7.13
C VAL A 443 -28.64 23.61 -7.33
N GLU A 444 -29.31 23.43 -8.47
CA GLU A 444 -30.67 23.93 -8.71
C GLU A 444 -31.70 23.20 -7.84
N LEU A 445 -31.65 21.87 -7.75
CA LEU A 445 -32.48 21.09 -6.83
C LEU A 445 -32.29 21.54 -5.36
N LEU A 446 -31.05 21.81 -4.94
CA LEU A 446 -30.77 22.39 -3.61
C LEU A 446 -31.35 23.81 -3.45
N LYS A 447 -31.24 24.67 -4.47
CA LYS A 447 -31.87 26.00 -4.52
C LYS A 447 -33.40 25.94 -4.57
N GLU A 448 -34.00 24.87 -5.09
CA GLU A 448 -35.45 24.64 -5.04
C GLU A 448 -35.91 24.11 -3.68
N LEU A 449 -35.12 23.26 -3.06
CA LEU A 449 -35.37 22.78 -1.70
C LEU A 449 -35.31 23.94 -0.70
N SER A 450 -34.34 24.83 -0.80
CA SER A 450 -34.22 26.01 0.09
C SER A 450 -35.33 27.06 -0.08
N LYS A 451 -36.07 27.06 -1.20
CA LYS A 451 -37.25 27.92 -1.43
C LYS A 451 -38.53 27.42 -0.77
N LYS A 452 -38.58 26.16 -0.32
CA LYS A 452 -39.78 25.53 0.26
C LYS A 452 -39.88 25.93 1.73
N GLN A 453 -41.00 26.51 2.16
CA GLN A 453 -41.14 27.06 3.52
C GLN A 453 -40.97 25.97 4.59
N ASP A 454 -41.48 24.76 4.32
CA ASP A 454 -41.42 23.59 5.21
C ASP A 454 -40.04 22.91 5.25
N ILE A 455 -38.99 23.46 4.60
CA ILE A 455 -37.67 22.82 4.47
C ILE A 455 -37.06 22.44 5.82
N TYR A 456 -37.26 23.26 6.85
CA TYR A 456 -36.76 23.01 8.20
C TYR A 456 -37.38 21.75 8.81
N GLU A 457 -38.71 21.63 8.78
CA GLU A 457 -39.43 20.47 9.36
C GLU A 457 -39.24 19.21 8.51
N ARG A 458 -39.13 19.37 7.18
CA ARG A 458 -38.87 18.28 6.24
C ARG A 458 -37.49 17.65 6.45
N LEU A 459 -36.46 18.47 6.70
CA LEU A 459 -35.12 17.98 7.04
C LEU A 459 -35.09 17.32 8.43
N ALA A 460 -35.72 17.96 9.44
CA ALA A 460 -35.81 17.39 10.78
C ALA A 460 -36.50 16.01 10.76
N SER A 461 -37.61 15.87 10.05
CA SER A 461 -38.34 14.60 9.92
C SER A 461 -37.49 13.53 9.20
N ALA A 462 -36.82 13.90 8.11
CA ALA A 462 -35.97 13.02 7.32
C ALA A 462 -34.73 12.48 8.04
N LEU A 463 -34.23 13.16 9.08
CA LEU A 463 -33.05 12.76 9.85
C LEU A 463 -33.16 11.33 10.45
N ALA A 464 -34.37 10.95 10.86
CA ALA A 464 -34.65 9.64 11.45
C ALA A 464 -36.11 9.23 11.14
N PRO A 465 -36.39 8.63 9.97
CA PRO A 465 -37.76 8.36 9.52
C PRO A 465 -38.47 7.24 10.31
N SER A 466 -37.72 6.44 11.07
CA SER A 466 -38.26 5.36 11.92
C SER A 466 -38.70 5.81 13.32
N ILE A 467 -38.43 7.07 13.71
CA ILE A 467 -38.78 7.62 15.02
C ILE A 467 -39.88 8.67 14.82
N TYR A 468 -41.03 8.50 15.48
CA TYR A 468 -42.12 9.47 15.48
C TYR A 468 -42.11 10.34 16.76
N GLU A 469 -42.99 11.34 16.83
CA GLU A 469 -43.24 12.29 17.96
C GLU A 469 -42.08 13.20 18.43
N HIS A 470 -40.83 12.74 18.48
CA HIS A 470 -39.70 13.52 19.03
C HIS A 470 -39.11 14.58 18.08
N GLU A 471 -39.96 15.40 17.46
CA GLU A 471 -39.53 16.39 16.46
C GLU A 471 -38.54 17.43 16.97
N ASP A 472 -38.77 18.02 18.14
CA ASP A 472 -37.90 19.10 18.66
C ASP A 472 -36.45 18.61 18.91
N ILE A 473 -36.29 17.33 19.28
CA ILE A 473 -34.97 16.70 19.41
C ILE A 473 -34.32 16.52 18.04
N LYS A 474 -35.09 16.17 16.99
CA LYS A 474 -34.56 16.13 15.61
C LYS A 474 -34.20 17.53 15.09
N LYS A 475 -35.04 18.54 15.36
CA LYS A 475 -34.83 19.95 15.01
C LYS A 475 -33.56 20.50 15.67
N VAL A 476 -33.31 20.17 16.94
CA VAL A 476 -32.03 20.47 17.64
C VAL A 476 -30.85 19.70 17.04
N ASN A 477 -30.98 18.39 16.80
CA ASN A 477 -29.89 17.59 16.22
C ASN A 477 -29.51 18.05 14.79
N GLN A 478 -30.47 18.55 14.01
CA GLN A 478 -30.22 19.17 12.71
C GLN A 478 -29.34 20.43 12.85
N ILE A 479 -29.56 21.26 13.88
CA ILE A 479 -28.72 22.44 14.17
C ILE A 479 -27.31 22.05 14.64
N TYR A 480 -27.08 20.80 15.05
CA TYR A 480 -25.73 20.27 15.34
C TYR A 480 -25.04 19.63 14.12
N ILE A 481 -25.70 19.59 12.95
CA ILE A 481 -25.21 18.94 11.72
C ILE A 481 -24.85 19.97 10.63
N PHE A 482 -25.44 21.17 10.70
CA PHE A 482 -25.16 22.33 9.84
C PHE A 482 -24.35 23.39 10.59
#